data_AF-A0A0F6WPK6-F1
#
_entry.id   AF-A0A0F6WPK6-F1
#
_cell.length_a   1.000
_cell.length_b   1.000
_cell.length_c   1.000
_cell.angle_alpha   90.00
_cell.angle_beta   90.00
_cell.angle_gamma   90.00
#
_symmetry.space_group_name_H-M   'P 1'
#
loop_
_entity.id
_entity.type
_entity.pdbx_description
1 polymer ?
#
loop_
_entity_poly.entity_id
_entity_poly.type
_entity_poly.pdbx_seq_one_letter_code
_entity_poly.pdbx_strand_id
1 'polypeptide(L)'
;MTRKFRRLHDLGYFIIPFVEFLSIAAGYFLIKTAADEFGKLNFIGTILVVGGVVSLFTGWPLLFARVNDFRWDAVYLVGGAVFLAFLFLGPKEMTVLGLVAMFAGPGMLIAGFSYLSRRLIAYFVELRRLQPSD
;
A
#
# COMPACT_ATOMS: atom_id res chain seq x y z
N MET A 1 25.47 -7.71 -22.85
CA MET A 1 24.88 -7.47 -21.51
C MET A 1 23.49 -8.08 -21.48
N THR A 2 23.22 -9.02 -20.58
CA THR A 2 21.85 -9.51 -20.33
C THR A 2 21.01 -8.36 -19.81
N ARG A 3 19.99 -7.94 -20.56
CA ARG A 3 19.08 -6.88 -20.11
C ARG A 3 18.33 -7.41 -18.88
N LYS A 4 18.49 -6.75 -17.73
CA LYS A 4 17.80 -7.10 -16.48
C LYS A 4 16.62 -6.16 -16.25
N PHE A 5 15.57 -6.66 -15.58
CA PHE A 5 14.49 -5.82 -15.08
C PHE A 5 15.05 -4.71 -14.18
N ARG A 6 14.61 -3.48 -14.44
CA ARG A 6 14.95 -2.32 -13.61
C ARG A 6 14.24 -2.35 -12.25
N ARG A 7 14.66 -1.47 -11.34
CA ARG A 7 13.92 -1.21 -10.09
C ARG A 7 12.76 -0.26 -10.38
N LEU A 8 11.75 -0.26 -9.51
CA LEU A 8 10.56 0.57 -9.73
C LEU A 8 10.92 2.07 -9.76
N HIS A 9 11.85 2.51 -8.91
CA HIS A 9 12.30 3.91 -8.90
C HIS A 9 13.00 4.39 -10.18
N ASP A 10 13.55 3.46 -10.98
CA ASP A 10 14.21 3.80 -12.25
C ASP A 10 13.21 4.07 -13.38
N LEU A 11 11.91 3.82 -13.15
CA LEU A 11 10.86 3.87 -14.18
C LEU A 11 10.01 5.15 -14.15
N GLY A 12 10.46 6.19 -13.44
CA GLY A 12 9.84 7.53 -13.47
C GLY A 12 8.39 7.51 -12.98
N TYR A 13 7.40 7.43 -13.86
CA TYR A 13 5.98 7.51 -13.50
C TYR A 13 5.52 6.50 -12.42
N PHE A 14 6.21 5.37 -12.28
CA PHE A 14 5.89 4.38 -11.24
C PHE A 14 6.35 4.75 -9.82
N ILE A 15 7.10 5.85 -9.63
CA ILE A 15 7.40 6.36 -8.28
C ILE A 15 6.19 7.08 -7.65
N ILE A 16 5.21 7.50 -8.46
CA ILE A 16 4.07 8.30 -7.98
C ILE A 16 3.17 7.42 -7.10
N PRO A 17 2.97 7.78 -5.81
CA PRO A 17 2.18 7.00 -4.87
C PRO A 17 0.68 7.31 -5.03
N PHE A 18 0.14 7.00 -6.20
CA PHE A 18 -1.22 7.38 -6.58
C PHE A 18 -2.29 6.76 -5.68
N VAL A 19 -2.15 5.48 -5.33
CA VAL A 19 -3.12 4.77 -4.49
C VAL A 19 -3.13 5.31 -3.07
N GLU A 20 -1.96 5.71 -2.56
CA GLU A 20 -1.80 6.33 -1.25
C GLU A 20 -2.54 7.68 -1.22
N PHE A 21 -2.33 8.54 -2.21
CA PHE A 21 -3.05 9.81 -2.33
C PHE A 21 -4.55 9.62 -2.54
N LEU A 22 -4.96 8.66 -3.37
CA LEU A 22 -6.37 8.33 -3.58
C LEU A 22 -7.01 7.85 -2.28
N SER A 23 -6.29 7.05 -1.49
CA SER A 23 -6.77 6.58 -0.18
C SER A 23 -6.95 7.74 0.79
N ILE A 24 -6.02 8.69 0.83
CA ILE A 24 -6.13 9.91 1.65
C ILE A 24 -7.35 10.73 1.21
N ALA A 25 -7.50 11.00 -0.09
CA ALA A 25 -8.61 11.79 -0.63
C ALA A 25 -9.97 11.14 -0.37
N ALA A 26 -10.08 9.83 -0.64
CA ALA A 26 -11.29 9.06 -0.37
C ALA A 26 -11.60 9.02 1.14
N GLY A 27 -10.58 8.86 1.98
CA GLY A 27 -10.73 8.88 3.42
C GLY A 27 -11.28 10.22 3.93
N TYR A 28 -10.71 11.34 3.48
CA TYR A 28 -11.22 12.68 3.81
C TYR A 28 -12.67 12.89 3.36
N PHE A 29 -13.01 12.44 2.14
CA PHE A 29 -14.36 12.51 1.64
C PHE A 29 -15.34 11.73 2.54
N LEU A 30 -15.00 10.49 2.90
CA LEU A 30 -15.83 9.65 3.77
C LEU A 30 -16.06 10.29 5.14
N ILE A 31 -15.01 10.87 5.75
CA ILE A 31 -15.11 11.59 7.03
C ILE A 31 -16.06 12.78 6.90
N LYS A 32 -15.95 13.57 5.82
CA LYS A 32 -16.80 14.75 5.59
C LYS A 32 -18.27 14.41 5.31
N THR A 33 -18.52 13.26 4.68
CA THR A 33 -19.89 12.79 4.40
C THR A 33 -20.49 11.97 5.54
N ALA A 34 -19.73 11.68 6.60
CA ALA A 34 -20.23 10.92 7.73
C ALA A 34 -21.25 11.76 8.50
N ALA A 35 -22.46 11.22 8.67
CA ALA A 35 -23.52 11.87 9.45
C ALA A 35 -23.28 11.78 10.96
N ASP A 36 -22.45 10.82 11.40
CA ASP A 36 -22.10 10.57 12.80
C ASP A 36 -20.58 10.51 12.93
N GLU A 37 -20.04 11.29 13.87
CA GLU A 37 -18.61 11.33 14.20
C GLU A 37 -18.09 9.98 14.72
N PHE A 38 -18.95 9.12 15.28
CA PHE A 38 -18.58 7.77 15.70
C PHE A 38 -19.09 6.68 14.74
N GLY A 39 -19.62 7.09 13.60
CA GLY A 39 -20.17 6.19 12.59
C GLY A 39 -19.11 5.38 11.84
N LYS A 40 -19.54 4.25 11.27
CA LYS A 40 -18.68 3.34 10.47
C LYS A 40 -17.97 4.06 9.32
N LEU A 41 -18.62 5.03 8.68
CA LEU A 41 -18.03 5.81 7.59
C LEU A 41 -16.86 6.67 8.07
N ASN A 42 -16.98 7.30 9.24
CA ASN A 42 -15.89 8.07 9.83
C ASN A 42 -14.71 7.16 10.21
N PHE A 43 -15.00 5.99 10.81
CA PHE A 43 -13.97 5.00 11.14
C PHE A 43 -13.21 4.50 9.90
N ILE A 44 -13.91 4.11 8.83
CA ILE A 44 -13.30 3.69 7.56
C ILE A 44 -12.50 4.84 6.94
N GLY A 45 -13.06 6.05 6.93
CA GLY A 45 -12.39 7.24 6.42
C GLY A 45 -11.09 7.54 7.17
N THR A 46 -11.12 7.43 8.49
CA THR A 46 -9.94 7.59 9.35
C THR A 46 -8.88 6.53 9.05
N ILE A 47 -9.27 5.25 8.90
CA ILE A 47 -8.37 4.18 8.50
C ILE A 47 -7.70 4.48 7.15
N LEU A 48 -8.45 4.98 6.17
CA LEU A 48 -7.92 5.31 4.85
C LEU A 48 -6.97 6.52 4.87
N VAL A 49 -7.28 7.58 5.63
CA VAL A 49 -6.38 8.73 5.78
C VAL A 49 -5.10 8.30 6.49
N VAL A 50 -5.22 7.68 7.66
CA VAL A 50 -4.08 7.26 8.48
C VAL A 50 -3.25 6.23 7.72
N GLY A 51 -3.89 5.20 7.17
CA GLY A 51 -3.23 4.18 6.36
C GLY A 51 -2.55 4.77 5.14
N GLY A 52 -3.22 5.68 4.42
CA GLY A 52 -2.65 6.39 3.27
C GLY A 52 -1.39 7.16 3.65
N VAL A 53 -1.41 7.93 4.73
CA VAL A 53 -0.22 8.67 5.21
C VAL A 53 0.90 7.71 5.63
N VAL A 54 0.59 6.70 6.44
CA VAL A 54 1.60 5.72 6.91
C VAL A 54 2.21 4.96 5.72
N SER A 55 1.40 4.60 4.73
CA SER A 55 1.83 3.87 3.54
C SER A 55 2.86 4.62 2.68
N LEU A 56 2.86 5.96 2.69
CA LEU A 56 3.88 6.76 2.00
C LEU A 56 5.28 6.50 2.57
N PHE A 57 5.37 6.29 3.88
CA PHE A 57 6.64 6.02 4.57
C PHE A 57 6.97 4.54 4.56
N THR A 58 6.03 3.68 4.95
CA THR A 58 6.27 2.24 5.02
C THR A 58 6.46 1.64 3.64
N GLY A 59 5.83 2.16 2.61
CA GLY A 59 5.99 1.68 1.23
C GLY A 59 7.32 2.11 0.58
N TRP A 60 8.01 3.14 1.08
CA TRP A 60 9.23 3.67 0.46
C TRP A 60 10.30 2.61 0.10
N PRO A 61 10.61 1.62 0.98
CA PRO A 61 11.56 0.56 0.64
C PRO A 61 11.18 -0.26 -0.60
N LEU A 62 9.89 -0.39 -0.93
CA LEU A 62 9.40 -1.18 -2.06
C LEU A 62 9.76 -0.58 -3.42
N LEU A 63 10.14 0.71 -3.48
CA LEU A 63 10.63 1.39 -4.68
C LEU A 63 11.96 0.82 -5.18
N PHE A 64 12.76 0.27 -4.26
CA PHE A 64 14.10 -0.25 -4.55
C PHE A 64 14.09 -1.73 -4.96
N ALA A 65 12.97 -2.42 -4.77
CA ALA A 65 12.79 -3.79 -5.26
C ALA A 65 12.69 -3.80 -6.80
N ARG A 66 13.15 -4.89 -7.41
CA ARG A 66 13.06 -5.07 -8.87
C ARG A 66 11.62 -5.25 -9.30
N VAL A 67 11.34 -4.89 -10.55
CA VAL A 67 9.99 -4.98 -11.12
C VAL A 67 9.46 -6.42 -11.20
N ASN A 68 10.33 -7.43 -11.25
CA ASN A 68 9.90 -8.84 -11.25
C ASN A 68 9.89 -9.49 -9.86
N ASP A 69 10.19 -8.73 -8.78
CA ASP A 69 10.22 -9.24 -7.41
C ASP A 69 8.96 -8.83 -6.64
N PHE A 70 7.96 -9.72 -6.65
CA PHE A 70 6.65 -9.52 -6.02
C PHE A 70 6.59 -10.01 -4.56
N ARG A 71 7.68 -10.59 -4.03
CA ARG A 71 7.69 -11.19 -2.69
C ARG A 71 7.41 -10.15 -1.62
N TRP A 72 8.00 -8.97 -1.76
CA TRP A 72 7.81 -7.87 -0.82
C TRP A 72 6.38 -7.32 -0.85
N ASP A 73 5.76 -7.24 -2.02
CA ASP A 73 4.36 -6.81 -2.11
C ASP A 73 3.44 -7.81 -1.38
N ALA A 74 3.71 -9.12 -1.53
CA ALA A 74 2.98 -10.17 -0.81
C ALA A 74 3.20 -10.08 0.72
N VAL A 75 4.44 -9.84 1.18
CA VAL A 75 4.74 -9.64 2.61
C VAL A 75 3.95 -8.46 3.18
N TYR A 76 3.84 -7.37 2.43
CA TYR A 76 3.08 -6.19 2.86
C TYR A 76 1.58 -6.48 2.93
N LEU A 77 1.03 -7.17 1.93
CA LEU A 77 -0.38 -7.54 1.91
C LEU A 77 -0.74 -8.52 3.03
N VAL A 78 0.04 -9.60 3.19
CA VAL A 78 -0.19 -10.60 4.24
C VAL A 78 0.04 -10.00 5.62
N GLY A 79 1.15 -9.28 5.82
CA GLY A 79 1.46 -8.64 7.10
C GLY A 79 0.39 -7.63 7.49
N GLY A 80 -0.04 -6.78 6.56
CA GLY A 80 -1.10 -5.82 6.82
C GLY A 80 -2.46 -6.47 7.11
N ALA A 81 -2.80 -7.57 6.41
CA ALA A 81 -4.00 -8.36 6.70
C ALA A 81 -3.95 -9.00 8.10
N VAL A 82 -2.79 -9.50 8.52
CA VAL A 82 -2.59 -10.05 9.87
C VAL A 82 -2.76 -8.95 10.93
N PHE A 83 -2.21 -7.74 10.71
CA PHE A 83 -2.41 -6.62 11.63
C PHE A 83 -3.87 -6.17 11.69
N LEU A 84 -4.58 -6.12 10.57
CA LEU A 84 -6.02 -5.84 10.59
C LEU A 84 -6.80 -6.94 11.33
N ALA A 85 -6.48 -8.21 11.09
CA ALA A 85 -7.11 -9.32 11.81
C ALA A 85 -6.86 -9.20 13.31
N PHE A 86 -5.65 -8.84 13.73
CA PHE A 86 -5.34 -8.56 15.13
C PHE A 86 -6.14 -7.38 15.69
N LEU A 87 -6.35 -6.31 14.92
CA LEU A 87 -7.17 -5.17 15.34
C LEU A 87 -8.64 -5.54 15.57
N PHE A 88 -9.21 -6.40 14.72
CA PHE A 88 -10.63 -6.76 14.79
C PHE A 88 -10.94 -7.97 15.69
N LEU A 89 -10.00 -8.92 15.78
CA LEU A 89 -10.19 -10.20 16.47
C LEU A 89 -9.34 -10.32 17.74
N GLY A 90 -8.41 -9.39 17.96
CA GLY A 90 -7.51 -9.38 19.11
C GLY A 90 -8.17 -8.87 20.39
N PRO A 91 -7.35 -8.55 21.41
CA PRO A 91 -7.84 -8.11 22.71
C PRO A 91 -8.73 -6.88 22.58
N LYS A 92 -9.87 -6.87 23.29
CA LYS A 92 -10.79 -5.72 23.33
C LYS A 92 -10.20 -4.49 24.01
N GLU A 93 -9.21 -4.69 24.88
CA GLU A 93 -8.48 -3.61 25.52
C GLU A 93 -7.40 -3.07 24.58
N MET A 94 -7.29 -1.74 24.50
CA MET A 94 -6.35 -1.08 23.61
C MET A 94 -4.92 -1.22 24.16
N THR A 95 -4.22 -2.24 23.68
CA THR A 95 -2.80 -2.47 23.98
C THR A 95 -1.90 -1.65 23.06
N VAL A 96 -0.64 -1.43 23.44
CA VAL A 96 0.37 -0.82 22.56
C VAL A 96 0.46 -1.56 21.22
N LEU A 97 0.35 -2.89 21.24
CA LEU A 97 0.34 -3.71 20.03
C LEU A 97 -0.91 -3.48 19.17
N GLY A 98 -2.07 -3.26 19.80
CA GLY A 98 -3.30 -2.87 19.10
C GLY A 98 -3.18 -1.50 18.43
N LEU A 99 -2.52 -0.55 19.10
CA LEU A 99 -2.21 0.76 18.51
C LEU A 99 -1.31 0.59 17.27
N VAL A 100 -0.21 -0.15 17.39
CA VAL A 100 0.69 -0.44 16.27
C VAL A 100 -0.07 -1.10 15.11
N ALA A 101 -0.94 -2.07 15.40
CA ALA A 101 -1.75 -2.74 14.38
C ALA A 101 -2.71 -1.79 13.64
N MET A 102 -3.30 -0.83 14.35
CA MET A 102 -4.19 0.18 13.78
C MET A 102 -3.48 1.11 12.78
N PHE A 103 -2.20 1.41 12.98
CA PHE A 103 -1.41 2.25 12.08
C PHE A 103 -0.71 1.43 10.98
N ALA A 104 -0.01 0.36 11.37
CA ALA A 104 0.80 -0.46 10.48
C ALA A 104 -0.05 -1.30 9.53
N GLY A 105 -1.17 -1.86 9.99
CA GLY A 105 -2.01 -2.76 9.18
C GLY A 105 -2.55 -2.08 7.91
N PRO A 106 -3.33 -1.00 8.05
CA PRO A 106 -3.82 -0.23 6.90
C PRO A 106 -2.69 0.30 6.01
N GLY A 107 -1.62 0.83 6.62
CA GLY A 107 -0.48 1.37 5.87
C GLY A 107 0.23 0.30 5.03
N MET A 108 0.45 -0.88 5.58
CA MET A 108 1.06 -2.01 4.85
C MET A 108 0.15 -2.54 3.74
N LEU A 109 -1.17 -2.60 3.95
CA LEU A 109 -2.11 -3.03 2.91
C LEU A 109 -2.16 -2.04 1.74
N ILE A 110 -2.29 -0.75 2.03
CA ILE A 110 -2.34 0.29 1.00
C ILE A 110 -1.02 0.33 0.24
N ALA A 111 0.13 0.28 0.94
CA ALA A 111 1.43 0.17 0.29
C ALA A 111 1.52 -1.11 -0.56
N GLY A 112 1.25 -2.29 0.02
CA GLY A 112 1.32 -3.56 -0.69
C GLY A 112 0.49 -3.56 -1.98
N PHE A 113 -0.75 -3.07 -1.92
CA PHE A 113 -1.62 -2.96 -3.08
C PHE A 113 -1.11 -1.94 -4.10
N SER A 114 -0.68 -0.76 -3.63
CA SER A 114 -0.13 0.29 -4.50
C SER A 114 1.10 -0.18 -5.28
N TYR A 115 2.06 -0.78 -4.58
CA TYR A 115 3.30 -1.24 -5.17
C TYR A 115 3.08 -2.46 -6.06
N LEU A 116 2.23 -3.41 -5.67
CA LEU A 116 1.85 -4.54 -6.53
C LEU A 116 1.26 -4.06 -7.85
N SER A 117 0.32 -3.11 -7.80
CA SER A 117 -0.35 -2.56 -8.98
C SER A 117 0.67 -1.91 -9.93
N ARG A 118 1.53 -1.03 -9.39
CA ARG A 118 2.57 -0.34 -10.15
C ARG A 118 3.59 -1.33 -10.72
N ARG A 119 3.99 -2.33 -9.94
CA ARG A 119 4.95 -3.35 -10.32
C ARG A 119 4.43 -4.26 -11.42
N LEU A 120 3.15 -4.66 -11.36
CA LEU A 120 2.49 -5.44 -12.41
C LEU A 120 2.48 -4.68 -13.75
N ILE A 121 2.08 -3.41 -13.75
CA ILE A 121 2.07 -2.59 -14.96
C ILE A 121 3.50 -2.41 -15.49
N ALA A 122 4.45 -2.05 -14.61
CA ALA A 122 5.86 -1.91 -14.96
C ALA A 122 6.47 -3.20 -15.51
N TYR A 123 6.04 -4.36 -15.02
CA TYR A 123 6.52 -5.67 -15.45
C TYR A 123 6.16 -5.93 -16.91
N PHE A 124 4.93 -5.66 -17.31
CA PHE A 124 4.53 -5.77 -18.72
C PHE A 124 5.25 -4.78 -19.63
N VAL A 125 5.50 -3.56 -19.15
CA VAL A 125 6.28 -2.54 -19.89
C VAL A 125 7.73 -3.00 -20.09
N GLU A 126 8.38 -3.47 -19.03
CA GLU A 126 9.76 -3.96 -19.11
C GLU A 126 9.85 -5.25 -19.94
N LEU A 127 8.88 -6.17 -19.86
CA LEU A 127 8.84 -7.37 -20.69
C LEU A 127 8.95 -7.04 -22.19
N ARG A 128 8.18 -6.05 -22.67
CA ARG A 128 8.22 -5.60 -24.07
C ARG A 128 9.57 -5.00 -24.45
N ARG A 129 10.22 -4.26 -23.53
CA ARG A 129 11.57 -3.71 -23.73
C ARG A 129 12.65 -4.79 -23.82
N LEU A 130 12.46 -5.91 -23.12
CA LEU A 130 13.42 -7.00 -23.05
C LEU A 130 13.29 -7.99 -24.22
N GLN A 131 12.15 -7.98 -24.92
CA GLN A 131 11.98 -8.78 -26.14
C GLN A 131 12.97 -8.31 -27.22
N PRO A 132 13.61 -9.24 -27.95
CA PRO A 132 14.38 -8.90 -29.14
C PRO A 132 13.44 -8.27 -30.17
N SER A 133 13.85 -7.14 -30.73
CA SER A 133 13.24 -6.59 -31.94
C SER A 133 13.77 -7.42 -33.10
N ASP A 134 12.91 -8.27 -33.68
CA ASP A 134 13.19 -8.97 -34.92
C ASP A 134 13.49 -7.99 -36.07
#